data_AF-A0A382Z6L7-F1
#
_entry.id   AF-A0A382Z6L7-F1
#
_cell.length_a   1.000
_cell.length_b   1.000
_cell.length_c   1.000
_cell.angle_alpha   90.00
_cell.angle_beta   90.00
_cell.angle_gamma   90.00
#
_symmetry.space_group_name_H-M   'P 1'
#
loop_
_entity.id
_entity.type
_entity.pdbx_description
1 polymer ?
#
loop_
_entity_poly.entity_id
_entity_poly.type
_entity_poly.pdbx_seq_one_letter_code
_entity_poly.pdbx_strand_id
1 'polypeptide(L)'
;MPKPGFKSITISEAVYDKFNQVYHKNKDELTMKGVNSFAGYVTYLLEDVMKKDKTFARYAPKLEKVSVDADRIILKDNIKNRIAEVAIQN
;
A
#
# COMPACT_ATOMS: atom_id res chain seq x y z
N MET A 1 -1.47 -28.91 10.78
CA MET A 1 -1.78 -27.48 11.05
C MET A 1 -0.50 -26.74 11.44
N PRO A 2 -0.39 -25.42 11.20
CA PRO A 2 0.75 -24.62 11.66
C PRO A 2 0.91 -24.66 13.18
N LYS A 3 2.13 -24.42 13.65
CA LYS A 3 2.41 -24.27 15.09
C LYS A 3 1.58 -23.10 15.67
N PRO A 4 1.25 -23.11 16.97
CA PRO A 4 0.65 -21.95 17.64
C PRO A 4 1.44 -20.67 17.35
N GLY A 5 0.72 -19.59 17.00
CA GLY A 5 1.32 -18.31 16.58
C GLY A 5 1.62 -18.19 15.08
N PHE A 6 1.49 -19.26 14.29
CA PHE A 6 1.70 -19.24 12.84
C PHE A 6 0.39 -19.43 12.10
N LYS A 7 0.29 -18.83 10.90
CA LYS A 7 -0.86 -18.94 10.00
C LYS A 7 -0.38 -19.34 8.61
N SER A 8 -1.22 -20.04 7.86
CA SER A 8 -0.98 -20.41 6.47
C SER A 8 -1.91 -19.63 5.57
N ILE A 9 -1.39 -19.23 4.41
CA ILE A 9 -2.17 -18.70 3.29
C ILE A 9 -2.23 -19.77 2.20
N THR A 10 -3.40 -19.93 1.59
CA THR A 10 -3.58 -20.80 0.43
C THR A 10 -3.66 -19.92 -0.81
N ILE A 11 -2.86 -20.24 -1.81
CA ILE A 11 -2.80 -19.53 -3.10
C ILE A 11 -2.91 -20.56 -4.23
N SER A 12 -3.31 -20.12 -5.42
CA SER A 12 -3.27 -20.99 -6.58
C SER A 12 -1.83 -21.32 -6.97
N GLU A 13 -1.65 -22.48 -7.60
CA GLU A 13 -0.35 -22.95 -8.11
C GLU A 13 0.29 -21.93 -9.07
N ALA A 14 -0.50 -21.38 -10.01
CA ALA A 14 -0.03 -20.34 -10.92
C ALA A 14 0.53 -19.09 -10.21
N VAL A 15 -0.05 -18.72 -9.07
CA VAL A 15 0.45 -17.59 -8.25
C VAL A 15 1.72 -17.98 -7.51
N TYR A 16 1.77 -19.20 -6.96
CA TYR A 16 2.97 -19.74 -6.33
C TYR A 16 4.15 -19.76 -7.30
N ASP A 17 3.97 -20.35 -8.49
CA ASP A 17 5.02 -20.51 -9.50
C ASP A 17 5.58 -19.16 -9.95
N LYS A 18 4.71 -18.18 -10.17
CA LYS A 18 5.10 -16.82 -10.51
C LYS A 18 5.99 -16.21 -9.44
N PHE A 19 5.60 -16.29 -8.16
CA PHE A 19 6.43 -15.78 -7.07
C PHE A 19 7.74 -16.56 -6.93
N ASN A 20 7.69 -17.88 -7.07
CA ASN A 20 8.84 -18.74 -6.89
C ASN A 20 9.90 -18.51 -7.98
N GLN A 21 9.45 -18.33 -9.23
CA GLN A 21 10.33 -17.97 -10.35
C GLN A 21 11.06 -16.65 -10.10
N VAL A 22 10.34 -15.62 -9.63
CA VAL A 22 10.95 -14.32 -9.32
C VAL A 22 11.89 -14.41 -8.13
N TYR A 23 11.53 -15.17 -7.08
CA TYR A 23 12.41 -15.43 -5.94
C TYR A 23 13.75 -16.03 -6.38
N HIS A 24 13.71 -17.09 -7.19
CA HIS A 24 14.92 -17.76 -7.66
C HIS A 24 15.77 -16.87 -8.58
N LYS A 25 15.14 -16.08 -9.46
CA LYS A 25 15.85 -15.16 -10.35
C LYS A 25 16.64 -14.08 -9.60
N ASN A 26 16.14 -13.64 -8.44
CA ASN A 26 16.72 -12.53 -7.67
C ASN A 26 17.34 -12.99 -6.34
N LYS A 27 17.63 -14.28 -6.20
CA LYS A 27 18.00 -14.90 -4.92
C LYS A 27 19.21 -14.23 -4.26
N ASP A 28 20.22 -13.87 -5.04
CA ASP A 28 21.46 -13.28 -4.52
C ASP A 28 21.19 -11.88 -3.94
N GLU A 29 20.44 -11.04 -4.68
CA GLU A 29 20.05 -9.71 -4.22
C GLU A 29 19.15 -9.77 -2.96
N LEU A 30 18.22 -10.72 -2.93
CA LEU A 30 17.36 -10.96 -1.77
C LEU A 30 18.16 -11.42 -0.56
N THR A 31 19.16 -12.27 -0.76
CA THR A 31 20.08 -12.72 0.31
C THR A 31 20.85 -11.55 0.90
N MET A 32 21.34 -10.62 0.07
CA MET A 32 21.99 -9.38 0.52
C MET A 32 21.05 -8.49 1.36
N LYS A 33 19.74 -8.58 1.13
CA LYS A 33 18.69 -7.90 1.91
C LYS A 33 18.23 -8.71 3.14
N GLY A 34 18.88 -9.82 3.46
CA GLY A 34 18.53 -10.70 4.59
C GLY A 34 17.35 -11.64 4.33
N VAL A 35 16.87 -11.72 3.09
CA VAL A 35 15.72 -12.56 2.69
C VAL A 35 16.22 -13.92 2.22
N ASN A 36 16.25 -14.88 3.14
CA ASN A 36 16.92 -16.18 2.93
C ASN A 36 15.97 -17.35 2.58
N SER A 37 14.66 -17.10 2.52
CA SER A 37 13.67 -18.15 2.21
C SER A 37 12.55 -17.60 1.32
N PHE A 38 11.88 -18.49 0.59
CA PHE A 38 10.72 -18.14 -0.21
C PHE A 38 9.60 -17.51 0.65
N ALA A 39 9.31 -18.09 1.81
CA ALA A 39 8.33 -17.53 2.75
C ALA A 39 8.75 -16.13 3.23
N GLY A 40 10.05 -15.92 3.52
CA GLY A 40 10.60 -14.61 3.85
C GLY A 40 10.44 -13.61 2.71
N TYR A 41 10.62 -14.04 1.47
CA TYR A 41 10.42 -13.21 0.28
C TYR A 41 8.97 -12.75 0.11
N VAL A 42 8.02 -13.67 0.26
CA VAL A 42 6.59 -13.33 0.19
C VAL A 42 6.21 -12.36 1.31
N THR A 43 6.67 -12.60 2.54
CA THR A 43 6.44 -11.68 3.66
C THR A 43 7.04 -10.30 3.42
N TYR A 44 8.28 -10.24 2.92
CA TYR A 44 8.95 -8.98 2.58
C TYR A 44 8.15 -8.15 1.56
N LEU A 45 7.64 -8.78 0.51
CA LEU A 45 6.80 -8.10 -0.49
C LEU A 45 5.51 -7.56 0.12
N LEU A 46 4.83 -8.35 0.95
CA LEU A 46 3.59 -7.93 1.61
C LEU A 46 3.85 -6.72 2.52
N GLU A 47 4.91 -6.76 3.32
CA GLU A 47 5.29 -5.63 4.17
C GLU A 47 5.64 -4.38 3.38
N ASP A 48 6.37 -4.51 2.27
CA ASP A 48 6.73 -3.38 1.41
C ASP A 48 5.48 -2.71 0.81
N VAL A 49 4.54 -3.52 0.32
CA VAL A 49 3.24 -3.02 -0.18
C VAL A 49 2.47 -2.31 0.94
N MET A 50 2.40 -2.89 2.14
CA MET A 50 1.71 -2.27 3.28
C MET A 50 2.37 -0.96 3.74
N LYS A 51 3.71 -0.87 3.69
CA LYS A 51 4.45 0.37 4.02
C LYS A 51 4.20 1.45 2.98
N LYS A 52 4.18 1.08 1.70
CA LYS A 52 3.82 1.97 0.59
C LYS A 52 2.39 2.46 0.77
N ASP A 53 1.43 1.57 1.03
CA ASP A 53 0.04 1.94 1.26
C ASP A 53 -0.13 2.91 2.44
N LYS A 54 0.49 2.63 3.60
CA LYS A 54 0.50 3.57 4.74
C LYS A 54 1.13 4.92 4.41
N THR A 55 2.21 4.91 3.62
CA THR A 55 2.87 6.12 3.12
C THR A 55 1.90 6.90 2.22
N PHE A 56 1.30 6.25 1.23
CA PHE A 56 0.33 6.87 0.34
C PHE A 56 -0.88 7.38 1.11
N ALA A 57 -1.43 6.65 2.07
CA ALA A 57 -2.53 7.13 2.91
C ALA A 57 -2.12 8.31 3.81
N ARG A 58 -0.88 8.35 4.30
CA ARG A 58 -0.35 9.45 5.13
C ARG A 58 -0.13 10.73 4.32
N TYR A 59 0.35 10.59 3.09
CA TYR A 59 0.63 11.72 2.19
C TYR A 59 -0.50 11.99 1.19
N ALA A 60 -1.56 11.18 1.19
CA ALA A 60 -2.75 11.42 0.39
C ALA A 60 -3.27 12.82 0.73
N PRO A 61 -3.51 13.68 -0.27
CA PRO A 61 -4.01 15.02 -0.03
C PRO A 61 -5.38 14.91 0.67
N LYS A 62 -5.40 15.29 1.96
CA LYS A 62 -6.62 15.29 2.78
C LYS A 62 -7.69 16.21 2.18
N LEU A 63 -7.23 17.29 1.53
CA LEU A 63 -8.02 18.26 0.82
C LEU A 63 -7.48 18.38 -0.61
N GLU A 64 -8.38 18.33 -1.57
CA GLU A 64 -8.09 18.54 -2.99
C GLU A 64 -8.85 19.79 -3.45
N LYS A 65 -8.17 20.75 -4.08
CA LYS A 65 -8.80 21.96 -4.61
C LYS A 65 -9.53 21.61 -5.91
N VAL A 66 -10.84 21.85 -5.97
CA VAL A 66 -11.69 21.51 -7.10
C VAL A 66 -11.91 22.73 -8.01
N SER A 67 -12.32 23.86 -7.43
CA SER A 67 -12.53 25.11 -8.18
C SER A 67 -12.36 26.34 -7.30
N VAL A 68 -12.26 27.51 -7.95
CA VAL A 68 -12.36 28.82 -7.31
C VAL A 68 -13.43 29.59 -8.06
N ASP A 69 -14.45 30.04 -7.35
CA ASP A 69 -15.52 30.88 -7.88
C ASP A 69 -15.57 32.17 -7.07
N ALA A 70 -15.10 33.27 -7.66
CA ALA A 70 -15.07 34.62 -7.08
C ALA A 70 -14.56 34.70 -5.62
N ASP A 71 -15.46 34.58 -4.65
CA ASP A 71 -15.22 34.67 -3.20
C ASP A 71 -15.16 33.31 -2.49
N ARG A 72 -15.28 32.21 -3.24
CA ARG A 72 -15.43 30.84 -2.74
C ARG A 72 -14.38 29.90 -3.31
N ILE A 73 -13.90 28.99 -2.46
CA ILE A 73 -13.05 27.87 -2.86
C ILE A 73 -13.82 26.58 -2.60
N ILE A 74 -13.97 25.76 -3.63
CA ILE A 74 -14.53 24.41 -3.50
C ILE A 74 -13.39 23.43 -3.29
N LEU A 75 -13.45 22.68 -2.19
CA LEU A 75 -12.48 21.67 -1.78
C LEU A 75 -13.19 20.31 -1.68
N LYS A 76 -12.52 19.25 -2.12
CA LYS A 76 -12.92 17.88 -1.82
C LYS A 76 -12.15 17.39 -0.58
N ASP A 77 -12.89 17.07 0.47
CA ASP A 77 -12.40 16.43 1.68
C ASP A 77 -12.36 14.93 1.46
N ASN A 78 -11.15 14.42 1.20
CA ASN A 78 -10.92 13.00 0.92
C ASN A 78 -10.99 12.12 2.19
N ILE A 79 -10.98 12.71 3.39
CA ILE A 79 -11.11 11.97 4.66
C ILE A 79 -12.58 11.61 4.90
N LYS A 80 -13.48 12.58 4.74
CA LYS A 80 -14.93 12.40 4.96
C LYS A 80 -15.71 12.11 3.68
N ASN A 81 -15.02 12.01 2.55
CA ASN A 81 -15.58 11.81 1.22
C ASN A 81 -16.72 12.80 0.90
N ARG A 82 -16.46 14.10 1.07
CA ARG A 82 -17.45 15.18 0.89
C ARG A 82 -16.86 16.38 0.16
N ILE A 83 -17.72 17.22 -0.39
CA ILE A 83 -17.35 18.52 -0.94
C ILE A 83 -17.60 19.59 0.12
N ALA A 84 -16.64 20.50 0.30
CA ALA A 84 -16.70 21.63 1.22
C ALA A 84 -16.49 22.93 0.46
N GLU A 85 -17.26 23.95 0.80
CA GLU A 85 -17.11 25.31 0.30
C GLU A 85 -16.50 26.18 1.40
N VAL A 86 -15.50 26.97 1.05
CA VAL A 86 -14.89 27.96 1.94
C VAL A 86 -15.14 29.35 1.35
N ALA A 87 -15.86 30.19 2.09
CA ALA A 87 -16.13 31.59 1.75
C ALA A 87 -15.63 32.48 2.88
N ILE A 88 -15.08 33.66 2.55
CA ILE A 88 -14.75 34.68 3.55
C ILE A 88 -15.97 35.57 3.74
N GLN A 89 -16.54 35.56 4.94
CA GLN A 89 -17.56 36.56 5.34
C GLN A 89 -16.86 37.72 6.05
N ASN A 90 -17.05 38.93 5.53
CA ASN A 90 -16.69 40.18 6.21
C ASN A 90 -17.80 40.62 7.16
#